data_AF-A0AAW0Y8B4-F1
#
_entry.id   AF-A0AAW0Y8B4-F1
#
_cell.length_a   1.000
_cell.length_b   1.000
_cell.length_c   1.000
_cell.angle_alpha   90.00
_cell.angle_beta   90.00
_cell.angle_gamma   90.00
#
_symmetry.space_group_name_H-M   'P 1'
#
loop_
_entity.id
_entity.type
_entity.pdbx_description
1 polymer ?
#
loop_
_entity_poly.entity_id
_entity_poly.type
_entity_poly.pdbx_seq_one_letter_code
_entity_poly.pdbx_strand_id
1 'polypeptide(L)'
;MGLLATNILRFSRRKFNILPVSCCHGRHLSGGTQRKTVRIGCASGFWGDTPTAAPQLIHNGKLDFLMFDYLSEITMSLLTAAHAKKPEFGYAPDFVLFAIGPHLNEIKRRGIRVLSNAGGINPEGCAIALRQAAGKSGVDLKVAVVTGDNLMPRKEELVSSGVPDMKSGLPLPQTVHSMNAYLGAGPIAHALAEGADIVITGRCADSSLALAPLMHEFGWQSKDLDLLAAGSLAGHLIECGAQATGGIYTDWHTVPDWHNIGFPIADVSNTGTILITKPSGTGGIVNCGTIAEQMLYEIGDPRAYILPDVVCDFSSVKLSQVEEGVVVTGAKGKPPTDSYKVSATYMDGYKMTAVCCIGGPKSKEKGKKTAEAIILRCRNIFKMLKIPDFKRTHIQILGGEDTYGSHSSLL
;
A
#
# COMPACT_ATOMS: atom_id res chain seq x y z
N MET A 1 15.04 20.40 5.83
CA MET A 1 15.34 18.96 5.66
C MET A 1 16.07 18.81 4.33
N GLY A 2 17.18 18.07 4.28
CA GLY A 2 17.88 17.78 3.03
C GLY A 2 16.99 17.02 2.07
N LEU A 3 17.11 17.32 0.78
CA LEU A 3 16.48 16.55 -0.28
C LEU A 3 17.29 15.28 -0.47
N LEU A 4 16.66 14.13 -0.27
CA LEU A 4 17.23 12.86 -0.69
C LEU A 4 16.62 12.53 -2.06
N ALA A 5 17.46 12.43 -3.07
CA ALA A 5 17.07 11.95 -4.39
C ALA A 5 17.04 10.41 -4.39
N THR A 6 16.21 9.82 -5.25
CA THR A 6 16.06 8.37 -5.37
C THR A 6 16.45 7.90 -6.77
N ASN A 7 17.39 6.98 -6.84
CA ASN A 7 17.68 6.17 -8.03
C ASN A 7 17.00 4.81 -7.91
N ILE A 8 16.56 4.27 -9.05
CA ILE A 8 15.94 2.95 -9.14
C ILE A 8 16.85 2.05 -9.98
N LEU A 9 17.21 0.89 -9.46
CA LEU A 9 18.19 -0.01 -10.05
C LEU A 9 17.59 -1.38 -10.33
N ARG A 10 18.22 -2.13 -11.24
CA ARG A 10 17.98 -3.57 -11.43
C ARG A 10 19.25 -4.37 -11.18
N PHE A 11 19.20 -5.24 -10.19
CA PHE A 11 20.30 -6.15 -9.89
C PHE A 11 19.86 -7.59 -10.05
N SER A 12 20.75 -8.45 -10.57
CA SER A 12 20.47 -9.88 -10.71
C SER A 12 20.20 -10.55 -9.35
N ARG A 13 19.16 -11.40 -9.29
CA ARG A 13 18.81 -12.28 -8.17
C ARG A 13 19.99 -13.12 -7.71
N ARG A 14 20.84 -13.57 -8.64
CA ARG A 14 22.02 -14.40 -8.32
C ARG A 14 23.06 -13.66 -7.48
N LYS A 15 23.06 -12.32 -7.53
CA LYS A 15 23.91 -11.54 -6.64
C LYS A 15 23.34 -11.48 -5.23
N PHE A 16 22.05 -11.73 -4.99
CA PHE A 16 21.46 -11.61 -3.67
C PHE A 16 21.42 -12.94 -2.92
N ASN A 17 22.09 -13.02 -1.77
CA ASN A 17 21.86 -14.06 -0.75
C ASN A 17 20.53 -13.80 -0.01
N ILE A 18 19.44 -13.60 -0.75
CA ILE A 18 18.10 -13.76 -0.21
C ILE A 18 17.89 -15.27 -0.27
N LEU A 19 17.98 -15.94 0.89
CA LEU A 19 17.88 -17.40 0.98
C LEU A 19 16.71 -17.88 0.12
N PRO A 20 16.92 -18.84 -0.80
CA PRO A 20 15.81 -19.46 -1.50
C PRO A 20 14.90 -20.06 -0.43
N VAL A 21 13.64 -19.61 -0.40
CA VAL A 21 12.64 -20.18 0.49
C VAL A 21 12.42 -21.62 0.04
N SER A 22 12.99 -22.57 0.77
CA SER A 22 12.70 -23.99 0.59
C SER A 22 11.21 -24.18 0.85
N CYS A 23 10.50 -24.69 -0.14
CA CYS A 23 9.07 -24.95 -0.06
C CYS A 23 8.79 -25.99 1.03
N CYS A 24 8.25 -25.54 2.17
CA CYS A 24 7.67 -26.46 3.15
C CYS A 24 6.43 -27.12 2.54
N HIS A 25 6.41 -28.45 2.54
CA HIS A 25 5.28 -29.25 2.08
C HIS A 25 4.07 -29.00 3.00
N GLY A 26 3.12 -28.19 2.54
CA GLY A 26 1.83 -27.99 3.22
C GLY A 26 0.98 -29.26 3.16
N ARG A 27 0.31 -29.58 4.28
CA ARG A 27 -0.64 -30.70 4.38
C ARG A 27 -1.77 -30.50 3.37
N HIS A 28 -1.97 -31.47 2.47
CA HIS A 28 -3.18 -31.58 1.67
C HIS A 28 -4.39 -31.74 2.59
N LEU A 29 -5.20 -30.69 2.72
CA LEU A 29 -6.58 -30.82 3.17
C LEU A 29 -7.41 -31.28 1.96
N SER A 30 -7.64 -32.59 1.88
CA SER A 30 -8.62 -33.19 0.98
C SER A 30 -10.02 -33.01 1.57
N GLY A 31 -10.87 -32.22 0.91
CA GLY A 31 -12.29 -32.13 1.28
C GLY A 31 -13.07 -31.05 0.52
N GLY A 32 -13.94 -31.49 -0.41
CA GLY A 32 -15.05 -30.71 -0.95
C GLY A 32 -14.70 -29.55 -1.88
N THR A 33 -15.26 -29.53 -3.09
CA THR A 33 -15.21 -28.42 -4.06
C THR A 33 -16.05 -27.21 -3.59
N GLN A 34 -15.75 -26.67 -2.41
CA GLN A 34 -16.30 -25.40 -1.97
C GLN A 34 -15.34 -24.28 -2.39
N ARG A 35 -15.86 -23.24 -3.04
CA ARG A 35 -15.06 -22.08 -3.48
C ARG A 35 -14.59 -21.34 -2.23
N LYS A 36 -13.34 -21.57 -1.83
CA LYS A 36 -12.69 -20.84 -0.73
C LYS A 36 -12.38 -19.41 -1.20
N THR A 37 -12.76 -18.42 -0.40
CA THR A 37 -12.48 -17.00 -0.64
C THR A 37 -11.65 -16.46 0.53
N VAL A 38 -10.70 -15.59 0.23
CA VAL A 38 -9.91 -14.84 1.21
C VAL A 38 -10.22 -13.36 1.03
N ARG A 39 -10.57 -12.69 2.14
CA ARG A 39 -10.98 -11.29 2.15
C ARG A 39 -9.89 -10.40 2.72
N ILE A 40 -9.39 -9.48 1.88
CA ILE A 40 -8.24 -8.62 2.18
C ILE A 40 -8.68 -7.16 2.07
N GLY A 41 -8.45 -6.37 3.12
CA GLY A 41 -8.62 -4.92 3.09
C GLY A 41 -7.28 -4.20 3.16
N CYS A 42 -7.19 -3.00 2.60
CA CYS A 42 -6.00 -2.15 2.71
C CYS A 42 -6.32 -0.85 3.43
N ALA A 43 -5.61 -0.54 4.51
CA ALA A 43 -5.90 0.60 5.39
C ALA A 43 -4.93 1.79 5.22
N SER A 44 -4.14 1.83 4.14
CA SER A 44 -3.28 2.98 3.82
C SER A 44 -2.82 2.94 2.36
N GLY A 45 -2.51 4.10 1.79
CA GLY A 45 -1.81 4.22 0.51
C GLY A 45 -0.41 4.82 0.57
N PHE A 46 -0.03 5.44 1.69
CA PHE A 46 1.29 6.04 1.92
C PHE A 46 1.45 6.43 3.40
N TRP A 47 2.69 6.72 3.81
CA TRP A 47 2.93 7.28 5.16
C TRP A 47 2.33 8.67 5.32
N GLY A 48 1.31 8.76 6.18
CA GLY A 48 0.59 10.00 6.47
C GLY A 48 -0.81 10.07 5.85
N ASP A 49 -1.30 8.98 5.24
CA ASP A 49 -2.64 8.89 4.65
C ASP A 49 -3.75 9.18 5.68
N THR A 50 -4.19 8.17 6.44
CA THR A 50 -5.23 8.39 7.43
C THR A 50 -5.33 7.26 8.46
N PRO A 51 -5.49 7.56 9.76
CA PRO A 51 -5.75 6.53 10.77
C PRO A 51 -7.20 6.03 10.74
N THR A 52 -8.13 6.70 10.04
CA THR A 52 -9.56 6.34 10.06
C THR A 52 -9.92 5.22 9.07
N ALA A 53 -8.96 4.73 8.29
CA ALA A 53 -9.15 3.61 7.37
C ALA A 53 -9.19 2.25 8.09
N ALA A 54 -8.34 2.04 9.09
CA ALA A 54 -8.34 0.82 9.88
C ALA A 54 -9.70 0.51 10.55
N PRO A 55 -10.35 1.43 11.31
CA PRO A 55 -11.59 1.13 12.00
C PRO A 55 -12.75 0.75 11.06
N GLN A 56 -12.89 1.41 9.90
CA GLN A 56 -13.95 1.05 8.94
C GLN A 56 -13.79 -0.38 8.42
N LEU A 57 -12.56 -0.83 8.19
CA LEU A 57 -12.24 -2.15 7.67
C LEU A 57 -12.34 -3.23 8.76
N ILE A 58 -11.82 -2.95 9.95
CA ILE A 58 -11.85 -3.89 11.08
C ILE A 58 -13.29 -4.16 11.54
N HIS A 59 -14.11 -3.12 11.65
CA HIS A 59 -15.47 -3.27 12.17
C HIS A 59 -16.48 -3.72 11.12
N ASN A 60 -16.38 -3.22 9.88
CA ASN A 60 -17.40 -3.41 8.84
C ASN A 60 -16.91 -4.21 7.62
N GLY A 61 -15.62 -4.58 7.54
CA GLY A 61 -15.05 -5.28 6.40
C GLY A 61 -15.11 -6.81 6.46
N LYS A 62 -15.27 -7.41 7.65
CA LYS A 62 -15.25 -8.89 7.86
C LYS A 62 -14.03 -9.55 7.20
N LEU A 63 -12.86 -9.00 7.49
CA LEU A 63 -11.60 -9.37 6.83
C LEU A 63 -10.97 -10.62 7.43
N ASP A 64 -10.27 -11.37 6.60
CA ASP A 64 -9.28 -12.36 7.04
C ASP A 64 -7.92 -11.69 7.24
N PHE A 65 -7.57 -10.78 6.31
CA PHE A 65 -6.30 -10.05 6.31
C PHE A 65 -6.50 -8.55 6.16
N LEU A 66 -5.69 -7.79 6.89
CA LEU A 66 -5.61 -6.34 6.79
C LEU A 66 -4.18 -5.94 6.42
N MET A 67 -4.01 -5.34 5.26
CA MET A 67 -2.72 -4.82 4.82
C MET A 67 -2.60 -3.31 5.04
N PHE A 68 -1.36 -2.87 5.19
CA PHE A 68 -0.99 -1.47 5.23
C PHE A 68 0.23 -1.23 4.35
N ASP A 69 0.03 -0.44 3.31
CA ASP A 69 1.10 0.09 2.47
C ASP A 69 1.47 1.53 2.89
N TYR A 70 2.72 1.72 3.30
CA TYR A 70 3.28 2.97 3.80
C TYR A 70 4.42 3.52 2.92
N LEU A 71 5.05 2.67 2.10
CA LEU A 71 6.37 2.98 1.56
C LEU A 71 6.30 3.49 0.13
N SER A 72 6.49 4.80 -0.03
CA SER A 72 6.96 5.37 -1.30
C SER A 72 8.49 5.47 -1.31
N GLU A 73 9.08 5.73 -2.48
CA GLU A 73 10.50 6.08 -2.59
C GLU A 73 10.87 7.25 -1.65
N ILE A 74 10.02 8.28 -1.56
CA ILE A 74 10.24 9.46 -0.69
C ILE A 74 10.14 9.07 0.80
N THR A 75 9.22 8.19 1.16
CA THR A 75 9.07 7.69 2.54
C THR A 75 10.40 7.09 3.04
N MET A 76 11.06 6.27 2.21
CA MET A 76 12.32 5.61 2.56
C MET A 76 13.42 6.64 2.91
N SER A 77 13.47 7.74 2.16
CA SER A 77 14.39 8.84 2.45
C SER A 77 14.13 9.50 3.79
N LEU A 78 12.86 9.81 4.10
CA LEU A 78 12.48 10.42 5.38
C LEU A 78 12.82 9.52 6.57
N LEU A 79 12.54 8.22 6.44
CA LEU A 79 12.85 7.22 7.46
C LEU A 79 14.36 7.05 7.64
N THR A 80 15.13 7.10 6.56
CA THR A 80 16.60 7.09 6.59
C THR A 80 17.15 8.28 7.38
N ALA A 81 16.64 9.49 7.10
CA ALA A 81 17.02 10.69 7.83
C ALA A 81 16.62 10.62 9.33
N ALA A 82 15.48 10.01 9.66
CA ALA A 82 15.05 9.82 11.04
C ALA A 82 15.96 8.84 11.80
N HIS A 83 16.27 7.69 11.20
CA HIS A 83 17.14 6.66 11.78
C HIS A 83 18.58 7.17 11.98
N ALA A 84 19.11 7.95 11.04
CA ALA A 84 20.43 8.57 11.17
C ALA A 84 20.50 9.54 12.36
N LYS A 85 19.37 10.15 12.76
CA LYS A 85 19.32 11.00 13.95
C LYS A 85 19.19 10.19 15.23
N LYS A 86 18.34 9.16 15.24
CA LYS A 86 18.25 8.21 16.36
C LYS A 86 18.02 6.77 15.85
N PRO A 87 18.87 5.80 16.20
CA PRO A 87 18.79 4.43 15.68
C PRO A 87 17.46 3.69 15.96
N GLU A 88 16.71 4.10 16.97
CA GLU A 88 15.39 3.52 17.27
C GLU A 88 14.30 3.90 16.26
N PHE A 89 14.50 4.94 15.45
CA PHE A 89 13.58 5.33 14.37
C PHE A 89 13.87 4.55 13.07
N GLY A 90 13.22 4.95 11.97
CA GLY A 90 13.37 4.30 10.65
C GLY A 90 12.19 3.44 10.21
N TYR A 91 11.10 3.46 10.97
CA TYR A 91 9.80 2.88 10.64
C TYR A 91 8.71 3.96 10.75
N ALA A 92 7.50 3.69 10.25
CA ALA A 92 6.36 4.61 10.36
C ALA A 92 5.70 4.50 11.75
N PRO A 93 5.89 5.46 12.68
CA PRO A 93 5.38 5.35 14.05
C PRO A 93 3.84 5.36 14.11
N ASP A 94 3.20 6.05 13.17
CA ASP A 94 1.74 6.19 13.11
C ASP A 94 1.04 4.85 12.91
N PHE A 95 1.70 3.89 12.26
CA PHE A 95 1.21 2.51 12.15
C PHE A 95 0.94 1.94 13.55
N VAL A 96 1.93 2.01 14.44
CA VAL A 96 1.82 1.48 15.81
C VAL A 96 0.91 2.36 16.66
N LEU A 97 1.07 3.68 16.62
CA LEU A 97 0.41 4.59 17.56
C LEU A 97 -1.07 4.82 17.25
N PHE A 98 -1.43 4.94 15.97
CA PHE A 98 -2.75 5.41 15.56
C PHE A 98 -3.50 4.42 14.67
N ALA A 99 -2.80 3.66 13.83
CA ALA A 99 -3.45 2.80 12.84
C ALA A 99 -3.84 1.43 13.42
N ILE A 100 -2.93 0.74 14.13
CA ILE A 100 -3.22 -0.60 14.69
C ILE A 100 -3.24 -0.66 16.21
N GLY A 101 -2.42 0.15 16.91
CA GLY A 101 -2.34 0.15 18.38
C GLY A 101 -3.69 0.25 19.08
N PRO A 102 -4.55 1.23 18.72
CA PRO A 102 -5.88 1.36 19.31
C PRO A 102 -6.83 0.18 19.04
N HIS A 103 -6.49 -0.68 18.08
CA HIS A 103 -7.36 -1.74 17.58
C HIS A 103 -6.83 -3.17 17.82
N LEU A 104 -5.70 -3.34 18.53
CA LEU A 104 -5.08 -4.66 18.73
C LEU A 104 -6.02 -5.69 19.38
N ASN A 105 -6.80 -5.27 20.37
CA ASN A 105 -7.80 -6.13 21.02
C ASN A 105 -8.88 -6.60 20.04
N GLU A 106 -9.35 -5.70 19.18
CA GLU A 106 -10.38 -5.99 18.17
C GLU A 106 -9.85 -6.93 17.09
N ILE A 107 -8.63 -6.65 16.60
CA ILE A 107 -7.91 -7.46 15.62
C ILE A 107 -7.77 -8.89 16.13
N LYS A 108 -7.30 -9.07 17.37
CA LYS A 108 -7.15 -10.40 17.98
C LYS A 108 -8.50 -11.09 18.16
N ARG A 109 -9.50 -10.40 18.69
CA ARG A 109 -10.84 -10.98 18.93
C ARG A 109 -11.49 -11.48 17.63
N ARG A 110 -11.25 -10.78 16.52
CA ARG A 110 -11.77 -11.14 15.19
C ARG A 110 -10.90 -12.14 14.44
N GLY A 111 -9.68 -12.39 14.91
CA GLY A 111 -8.72 -13.26 14.21
C GLY A 111 -8.18 -12.64 12.91
N ILE A 112 -8.20 -11.31 12.78
CA ILE A 112 -7.66 -10.63 11.59
C ILE A 112 -6.14 -10.70 11.64
N ARG A 113 -5.49 -11.17 10.57
CA ARG A 113 -4.03 -11.12 10.44
C ARG A 113 -3.58 -9.84 9.75
N VAL A 114 -2.51 -9.22 10.22
CA VAL A 114 -2.05 -7.91 9.74
C VAL A 114 -0.74 -8.03 8.97
N LEU A 115 -0.65 -7.38 7.82
CA LEU A 115 0.55 -7.33 6.99
C LEU A 115 0.94 -5.87 6.75
N SER A 116 2.19 -5.50 6.95
CA SER A 116 2.59 -4.10 6.79
C SER A 116 4.04 -3.93 6.39
N ASN A 117 4.28 -3.04 5.43
CA ASN A 117 5.63 -2.55 5.08
C ASN A 117 6.03 -1.31 5.91
N ALA A 118 5.27 -0.95 6.95
CA ALA A 118 5.57 0.17 7.85
C ALA A 118 6.94 0.08 8.54
N GLY A 119 7.60 -1.08 8.50
CA GLY A 119 8.94 -1.27 9.03
C GLY A 119 10.01 -0.41 8.36
N GLY A 120 9.80 0.01 7.10
CA GLY A 120 10.69 0.92 6.40
C GLY A 120 12.13 0.41 6.36
N ILE A 121 13.07 1.17 6.93
CA ILE A 121 14.47 0.74 7.05
C ILE A 121 14.81 0.12 8.42
N ASN A 122 13.87 0.11 9.36
CA ASN A 122 14.03 -0.47 10.69
C ASN A 122 12.81 -1.35 11.08
N PRO A 123 12.58 -2.46 10.35
CA PRO A 123 11.42 -3.32 10.61
C PRO A 123 11.46 -4.00 11.99
N GLU A 124 12.64 -4.25 12.54
CA GLU A 124 12.81 -4.74 13.92
C GLU A 124 12.37 -3.71 14.96
N GLY A 125 12.74 -2.44 14.79
CA GLY A 125 12.29 -1.35 15.66
C GLY A 125 10.76 -1.20 15.65
N CYS A 126 10.14 -1.34 14.48
CA CYS A 126 8.69 -1.37 14.35
C CYS A 126 8.06 -2.54 15.13
N ALA A 127 8.64 -3.74 15.03
CA ALA A 127 8.17 -4.92 15.75
C ALA A 127 8.32 -4.79 17.26
N ILE A 128 9.43 -4.22 17.75
CA ILE A 128 9.63 -3.93 19.18
C ILE A 128 8.55 -2.96 19.68
N ALA A 129 8.33 -1.85 18.98
CA ALA A 129 7.31 -0.87 19.35
C ALA A 129 5.90 -1.48 19.36
N LEU A 130 5.60 -2.35 18.39
CA LEU A 130 4.32 -3.04 18.33
C LEU A 130 4.14 -4.04 19.47
N ARG A 131 5.16 -4.85 19.78
CA ARG A 131 5.11 -5.78 20.93
C ARG A 131 4.90 -5.04 22.24
N GLN A 132 5.53 -3.87 22.41
CA GLN A 132 5.28 -3.02 23.58
C GLN A 132 3.84 -2.51 23.63
N ALA A 133 3.27 -2.08 22.50
CA ALA A 133 1.87 -1.65 22.42
C ALA A 133 0.90 -2.81 22.71
N ALA A 134 1.18 -4.01 22.21
CA ALA A 134 0.41 -5.22 22.47
C ALA A 134 0.46 -5.62 23.96
N GLY A 135 1.65 -5.61 24.57
CA GLY A 135 1.83 -5.87 26.00
C GLY A 135 1.07 -4.88 26.89
N LYS A 136 1.10 -3.58 26.57
CA LYS A 136 0.30 -2.55 27.26
C LYS A 136 -1.21 -2.78 27.13
N SER A 137 -1.64 -3.39 26.02
CA SER A 137 -3.04 -3.67 25.73
C SER A 137 -3.50 -5.03 26.26
N GLY A 138 -2.61 -5.81 26.88
CA GLY A 138 -2.90 -7.16 27.38
C GLY A 138 -3.16 -8.19 26.28
N VAL A 139 -2.67 -7.94 25.05
CA VAL A 139 -2.91 -8.80 23.88
C VAL A 139 -1.66 -9.61 23.57
N ASP A 140 -1.81 -10.92 23.46
CA ASP A 140 -0.76 -11.82 22.96
C ASP A 140 -0.85 -11.96 21.43
N LEU A 141 0.20 -11.51 20.74
CA LEU A 141 0.32 -11.49 19.28
C LEU A 141 1.69 -11.99 18.84
N LYS A 142 1.70 -12.93 17.90
CA LYS A 142 2.91 -13.38 17.20
C LYS A 142 3.27 -12.37 16.12
N VAL A 143 4.28 -11.55 16.38
CA VAL A 143 4.82 -10.57 15.43
C VAL A 143 6.06 -11.14 14.76
N ALA A 144 5.99 -11.36 13.45
CA ALA A 144 7.12 -11.76 12.60
C ALA A 144 7.69 -10.57 11.82
N VAL A 145 8.98 -10.63 11.51
CA VAL A 145 9.71 -9.60 10.77
C VAL A 145 10.33 -10.23 9.53
N VAL A 146 10.07 -9.65 8.36
CA VAL A 146 10.71 -10.01 7.10
C VAL A 146 11.78 -8.97 6.78
N THR A 147 13.04 -9.42 6.78
CA THR A 147 14.23 -8.63 6.47
C THR A 147 14.91 -9.13 5.19
N GLY A 148 16.03 -8.51 4.80
CA GLY A 148 16.79 -8.86 3.59
C GLY A 148 16.59 -7.89 2.43
N ASP A 149 15.72 -6.90 2.59
CA ASP A 149 15.57 -5.79 1.66
C ASP A 149 16.75 -4.81 1.75
N ASN A 150 17.30 -4.57 2.95
CA ASN A 150 18.42 -3.65 3.16
C ASN A 150 19.73 -4.17 2.52
N LEU A 151 20.20 -3.47 1.50
CA LEU A 151 21.41 -3.76 0.73
C LEU A 151 22.58 -2.85 1.10
N MET A 152 22.43 -1.95 2.07
CA MET A 152 23.52 -1.08 2.53
C MET A 152 24.79 -1.83 2.93
N PRO A 153 24.74 -3.02 3.57
CA PRO A 153 25.96 -3.80 3.85
C PRO A 153 26.75 -4.24 2.61
N ARG A 154 26.17 -4.11 1.41
CA ARG A 154 26.77 -4.48 0.12
C ARG A 154 26.89 -3.29 -0.83
N LYS A 155 26.79 -2.08 -0.31
CA LYS A 155 26.82 -0.84 -1.09
C LYS A 155 28.05 -0.77 -2.00
N GLU A 156 29.24 -1.03 -1.47
CA GLU A 156 30.50 -0.91 -2.21
C GLU A 156 30.54 -1.89 -3.38
N GLU A 157 30.13 -3.14 -3.16
CA GLU A 157 30.03 -4.18 -4.18
C GLU A 157 29.04 -3.76 -5.29
N LEU A 158 27.85 -3.31 -4.90
CA LEU A 158 26.77 -2.98 -5.82
C LEU A 158 27.06 -1.72 -6.64
N VAL A 159 27.63 -0.68 -6.03
CA VAL A 159 28.09 0.53 -6.73
C VAL A 159 29.25 0.19 -7.69
N SER A 160 30.22 -0.60 -7.24
CA SER A 160 31.37 -1.02 -8.07
C SER A 160 30.94 -1.91 -9.25
N SER A 161 29.79 -2.58 -9.15
CA SER A 161 29.26 -3.38 -10.25
C SER A 161 28.74 -2.55 -11.43
N GLY A 162 28.68 -1.22 -11.30
CA GLY A 162 28.38 -0.30 -12.39
C GLY A 162 26.94 -0.38 -12.91
N VAL A 163 26.01 -0.94 -12.13
CA VAL A 163 24.59 -0.97 -12.51
C VAL A 163 24.05 0.46 -12.57
N PRO A 164 23.57 0.92 -13.74
CA PRO A 164 23.06 2.27 -13.89
C PRO A 164 21.65 2.40 -13.32
N ASP A 165 21.27 3.63 -12.99
CA ASP A 165 19.88 4.00 -12.72
C ASP A 165 18.99 3.70 -13.94
N MET A 166 17.82 3.10 -13.68
CA MET A 166 16.89 2.64 -14.70
C MET A 166 16.28 3.78 -15.52
N LYS A 167 16.16 4.98 -14.95
CA LYS A 167 15.49 6.12 -15.60
C LYS A 167 16.47 6.98 -16.38
N SER A 168 17.58 7.35 -15.75
CA SER A 168 18.59 8.26 -16.30
C SER A 168 19.70 7.54 -17.06
N GLY A 169 19.92 6.26 -16.81
CA GLY A 169 21.07 5.51 -17.34
C GLY A 169 22.41 5.92 -16.71
N LEU A 170 22.40 6.82 -15.72
CA LEU A 170 23.62 7.32 -15.08
C LEU A 170 24.13 6.35 -14.01
N PRO A 171 25.44 6.34 -13.72
CA PRO A 171 26.00 5.62 -12.58
C PRO A 171 25.41 6.11 -11.26
N LEU A 172 25.39 5.22 -10.26
CA LEU A 172 25.02 5.62 -8.91
C LEU A 172 26.02 6.63 -8.32
N PRO A 173 25.53 7.62 -7.56
CA PRO A 173 26.40 8.50 -6.79
C PRO A 173 27.09 7.71 -5.68
N GLN A 174 28.29 8.15 -5.28
CA GLN A 174 29.03 7.48 -4.20
C GLN A 174 28.34 7.65 -2.82
N THR A 175 27.55 8.70 -2.64
CA THR A 175 26.90 9.08 -1.37
C THR A 175 25.51 8.47 -1.19
N VAL A 176 25.38 7.15 -1.42
CA VAL A 176 24.13 6.41 -1.09
C VAL A 176 23.94 6.33 0.42
N HIS A 177 22.74 6.71 0.89
CA HIS A 177 22.29 6.69 2.28
C HIS A 177 21.33 5.55 2.62
N SER A 178 20.56 5.05 1.65
CA SER A 178 19.81 3.80 1.78
C SER A 178 19.76 3.06 0.45
N MET A 179 19.61 1.75 0.50
CA MET A 179 19.51 0.88 -0.66
C MET A 179 18.64 -0.30 -0.29
N ASN A 180 17.42 -0.37 -0.83
CA ASN A 180 16.43 -1.37 -0.44
C ASN A 180 15.83 -2.08 -1.65
N ALA A 181 15.87 -3.41 -1.65
CA ALA A 181 15.26 -4.26 -2.67
C ALA A 181 13.75 -4.40 -2.45
N TYR A 182 12.99 -4.44 -3.53
CA TYR A 182 11.56 -4.74 -3.47
C TYR A 182 11.40 -6.26 -3.35
N LEU A 183 11.27 -6.75 -2.12
CA LEU A 183 10.99 -8.17 -1.86
C LEU A 183 9.61 -8.58 -2.38
N GLY A 184 9.48 -9.89 -2.67
CA GLY A 184 8.22 -10.51 -3.07
C GLY A 184 7.39 -11.07 -1.90
N ALA A 185 6.30 -11.74 -2.24
CA ALA A 185 5.32 -12.30 -1.32
C ALA A 185 5.81 -13.53 -0.56
N GLY A 186 6.76 -14.29 -1.13
CA GLY A 186 7.23 -15.56 -0.56
C GLY A 186 7.66 -15.52 0.92
N PRO A 187 8.58 -14.63 1.32
CA PRO A 187 8.99 -14.51 2.73
C PRO A 187 7.85 -14.12 3.67
N ILE A 188 6.90 -13.30 3.22
CA ILE A 188 5.72 -12.90 3.99
C ILE A 188 4.77 -14.09 4.18
N ALA A 189 4.53 -14.86 3.10
CA ALA A 189 3.71 -16.08 3.15
C ALA A 189 4.34 -17.15 4.06
N HIS A 190 5.67 -17.25 4.09
CA HIS A 190 6.38 -18.13 5.02
C HIS A 190 6.16 -17.69 6.48
N ALA A 191 6.27 -16.40 6.78
CA ALA A 191 5.98 -15.88 8.12
C ALA A 191 4.53 -16.19 8.57
N LEU A 192 3.56 -16.10 7.66
CA LEU A 192 2.18 -16.52 7.92
C LEU A 192 2.08 -18.04 8.19
N ALA A 193 2.83 -18.87 7.45
CA ALA A 193 2.87 -20.32 7.64
C ALA A 193 3.42 -20.73 9.03
N GLU A 194 4.36 -19.95 9.58
CA GLU A 194 4.86 -20.09 10.96
C GLU A 194 3.86 -19.58 12.03
N GLY A 195 2.68 -19.13 11.60
CA GLY A 195 1.59 -18.73 12.48
C GLY A 195 1.69 -17.30 13.00
N ALA A 196 2.32 -16.39 12.26
CA ALA A 196 2.34 -14.97 12.60
C ALA A 196 0.91 -14.37 12.57
N ASP A 197 0.54 -13.66 13.64
CA ASP A 197 -0.66 -12.83 13.67
C ASP A 197 -0.41 -11.51 12.92
N ILE A 198 0.82 -10.98 13.00
CA ILE A 198 1.25 -9.75 12.35
C ILE A 198 2.60 -9.98 11.67
N VAL A 199 2.71 -9.59 10.40
CA VAL A 199 3.97 -9.60 9.65
C VAL A 199 4.37 -8.16 9.31
N ILE A 200 5.56 -7.77 9.76
CA ILE A 200 6.17 -6.48 9.45
C ILE A 200 7.32 -6.71 8.47
N THR A 201 7.40 -5.90 7.42
CA THR A 201 8.52 -5.93 6.48
C THR A 201 9.11 -4.53 6.26
N GLY A 202 10.31 -4.49 5.70
CA GLY A 202 10.90 -3.29 5.12
C GLY A 202 10.34 -3.04 3.73
N ARG A 203 11.19 -2.80 2.72
CA ARG A 203 10.72 -2.63 1.34
C ARG A 203 10.27 -3.98 0.74
N CYS A 204 9.02 -4.01 0.28
CA CYS A 204 8.49 -5.04 -0.62
C CYS A 204 7.83 -4.39 -1.83
N ALA A 205 7.39 -5.18 -2.80
CA ALA A 205 6.36 -4.72 -3.71
C ALA A 205 5.03 -4.61 -2.96
N ASP A 206 4.27 -3.57 -3.23
CA ASP A 206 3.12 -3.19 -2.40
C ASP A 206 2.01 -4.26 -2.51
N SER A 207 1.73 -4.71 -3.74
CA SER A 207 0.90 -5.88 -4.04
C SER A 207 1.35 -7.21 -3.39
N SER A 208 2.61 -7.36 -2.97
CA SER A 208 3.07 -8.57 -2.27
C SER A 208 2.39 -8.74 -0.90
N LEU A 209 1.93 -7.65 -0.27
CA LEU A 209 1.17 -7.70 0.98
C LEU A 209 -0.21 -8.36 0.80
N ALA A 210 -0.81 -8.29 -0.39
CA ALA A 210 -2.04 -9.00 -0.73
C ALA A 210 -1.78 -10.37 -1.35
N LEU A 211 -0.70 -10.54 -2.13
CA LEU A 211 -0.38 -11.85 -2.74
C LEU A 211 0.04 -12.89 -1.68
N ALA A 212 0.80 -12.49 -0.67
CA ALA A 212 1.30 -13.39 0.38
C ALA A 212 0.20 -14.17 1.12
N PRO A 213 -0.88 -13.55 1.63
CA PRO A 213 -1.97 -14.29 2.26
C PRO A 213 -2.68 -15.25 1.28
N LEU A 214 -2.78 -14.91 0.00
CA LEU A 214 -3.38 -15.80 -1.01
C LEU A 214 -2.50 -17.03 -1.24
N MET A 215 -1.19 -16.85 -1.35
CA MET A 215 -0.23 -17.95 -1.43
C MET A 215 -0.30 -18.85 -0.19
N HIS A 216 -0.39 -18.25 1.01
CA HIS A 216 -0.53 -18.98 2.26
C HIS A 216 -1.83 -19.79 2.34
N GLU A 217 -2.97 -19.16 2.07
CA GLU A 217 -4.30 -19.76 2.29
C GLU A 217 -4.70 -20.78 1.21
N PHE A 218 -4.25 -20.57 -0.03
CA PHE A 218 -4.57 -21.45 -1.16
C PHE A 218 -3.44 -22.41 -1.53
N GLY A 219 -2.25 -22.22 -0.96
CA GLY A 219 -1.08 -23.01 -1.30
C GLY A 219 -0.57 -22.76 -2.73
N TRP A 220 -0.83 -21.58 -3.30
CA TRP A 220 -0.31 -21.22 -4.62
C TRP A 220 1.22 -21.24 -4.62
N GLN A 221 1.77 -21.87 -5.65
CA GLN A 221 3.19 -22.08 -5.83
C GLN A 221 3.78 -21.02 -6.79
N SER A 222 5.10 -20.86 -6.75
CA SER A 222 5.84 -19.91 -7.61
C SER A 222 5.64 -20.12 -9.11
N LYS A 223 5.19 -21.32 -9.52
CA LYS A 223 4.90 -21.69 -10.91
C LYS A 223 3.45 -21.43 -11.33
N ASP A 224 2.56 -21.10 -10.39
CA ASP A 224 1.15 -20.85 -10.67
C ASP A 224 0.95 -19.42 -11.18
N LEU A 225 1.64 -19.07 -12.27
CA LEU A 225 1.89 -17.69 -12.69
C LEU A 225 0.61 -16.87 -12.91
N ASP A 226 -0.44 -17.47 -13.47
CA ASP A 226 -1.73 -16.78 -13.66
C ASP A 226 -2.42 -16.47 -12.32
N LEU A 227 -2.27 -17.35 -11.32
CA LEU A 227 -2.80 -17.12 -9.97
C LEU A 227 -1.98 -16.06 -9.23
N LEU A 228 -0.65 -16.09 -9.37
CA LEU A 228 0.21 -15.03 -8.84
C LEU A 228 -0.11 -13.67 -9.47
N ALA A 229 -0.34 -13.62 -10.79
CA ALA A 229 -0.74 -12.40 -11.47
C ALA A 229 -2.11 -11.90 -11.02
N ALA A 230 -3.07 -12.81 -10.78
CA ALA A 230 -4.37 -12.45 -10.21
C ALA A 230 -4.24 -11.91 -8.78
N GLY A 231 -3.43 -12.55 -7.93
CA GLY A 231 -3.18 -12.05 -6.56
C GLY A 231 -2.45 -10.71 -6.54
N SER A 232 -1.48 -10.52 -7.42
CA SER A 232 -0.81 -9.24 -7.61
C SER A 232 -1.75 -8.15 -8.12
N LEU A 233 -2.65 -8.47 -9.06
CA LEU A 233 -3.70 -7.53 -9.49
C LEU A 233 -4.64 -7.17 -8.34
N ALA A 234 -5.05 -8.15 -7.52
CA ALA A 234 -5.88 -7.88 -6.35
C ALA A 234 -5.19 -6.89 -5.39
N GLY A 235 -3.89 -7.10 -5.12
CA GLY A 235 -3.08 -6.17 -4.34
C GLY A 235 -3.00 -4.78 -4.94
N HIS A 236 -2.68 -4.71 -6.23
CA HIS A 236 -2.59 -3.45 -6.97
C HIS A 236 -3.92 -2.66 -6.98
N LEU A 237 -5.06 -3.37 -6.99
CA LEU A 237 -6.38 -2.74 -6.94
C LEU A 237 -6.75 -2.19 -5.57
N ILE A 238 -6.17 -2.70 -4.48
CA ILE A 238 -6.51 -2.27 -3.12
C ILE A 238 -5.43 -1.42 -2.45
N GLU A 239 -4.23 -1.36 -2.99
CA GLU A 239 -3.19 -0.41 -2.55
C GLU A 239 -3.53 1.05 -2.95
N CYS A 240 -2.66 2.00 -2.60
CA CYS A 240 -2.85 3.44 -2.86
C CYS A 240 -4.11 4.05 -2.22
N GLY A 241 -4.60 3.45 -1.12
CA GLY A 241 -5.68 4.00 -0.29
C GLY A 241 -7.06 3.84 -0.93
N ALA A 242 -7.81 4.93 -1.03
CA ALA A 242 -9.23 4.89 -1.46
C ALA A 242 -9.44 5.02 -2.99
N GLN A 243 -8.42 4.81 -3.82
CA GLN A 243 -8.50 5.13 -5.24
C GLN A 243 -9.50 4.25 -6.00
N ALA A 244 -9.45 2.93 -5.81
CA ALA A 244 -10.41 1.98 -6.39
C ALA A 244 -11.87 2.19 -5.95
N THR A 245 -12.08 2.99 -4.90
CA THR A 245 -13.40 3.30 -4.32
C THR A 245 -13.80 4.77 -4.53
N GLY A 246 -13.13 5.50 -5.43
CA GLY A 246 -13.51 6.85 -5.85
C GLY A 246 -12.66 7.99 -5.29
N GLY A 247 -11.56 7.70 -4.60
CA GLY A 247 -10.68 8.69 -3.99
C GLY A 247 -9.96 9.62 -4.99
N ILE A 248 -9.54 9.07 -6.14
CA ILE A 248 -8.88 9.83 -7.23
C ILE A 248 -9.56 9.53 -8.57
N TYR A 249 -10.88 9.39 -8.58
CA TYR A 249 -11.64 9.07 -9.79
C TYR A 249 -11.82 10.29 -10.70
N THR A 250 -11.71 10.11 -12.02
CA THR A 250 -11.95 11.17 -13.02
C THR A 250 -13.35 11.77 -12.85
N ASP A 251 -14.37 10.93 -12.68
CA ASP A 251 -15.75 11.35 -12.49
C ASP A 251 -16.09 11.63 -11.00
N TRP A 252 -15.17 12.31 -10.29
CA TRP A 252 -15.25 12.66 -8.86
C TRP A 252 -16.59 13.27 -8.40
N HIS A 253 -17.33 13.91 -9.31
CA HIS A 253 -18.62 14.54 -9.04
C HIS A 253 -19.73 13.52 -8.80
N THR A 254 -19.59 12.30 -9.32
CA THR A 254 -20.52 11.18 -9.10
C THR A 254 -20.27 10.43 -7.79
N VAL A 255 -19.11 10.65 -7.16
CA VAL A 255 -18.71 9.96 -5.93
C VAL A 255 -19.50 10.50 -4.73
N PRO A 256 -20.32 9.66 -4.07
CA PRO A 256 -21.11 10.06 -2.92
C PRO A 256 -20.26 10.13 -1.65
N ASP A 257 -20.70 10.94 -0.68
CA ASP A 257 -20.16 10.99 0.69
C ASP A 257 -18.62 11.04 0.77
N TRP A 258 -18.04 12.00 0.05
CA TRP A 258 -16.61 12.06 -0.26
C TRP A 258 -15.68 12.21 0.96
N HIS A 259 -16.19 12.73 2.07
CA HIS A 259 -15.41 12.89 3.30
C HIS A 259 -15.22 11.57 4.07
N ASN A 260 -16.01 10.55 3.73
CA ASN A 260 -16.12 9.26 4.40
C ASN A 260 -16.00 8.08 3.41
N ILE A 261 -15.17 8.23 2.36
CA ILE A 261 -14.96 7.17 1.37
C ILE A 261 -14.46 5.88 2.04
N GLY A 262 -15.09 4.77 1.65
CA GLY A 262 -14.70 3.43 2.10
C GLY A 262 -13.38 2.99 1.47
N PHE A 263 -12.47 2.41 2.23
CA PHE A 263 -11.24 1.82 1.68
C PHE A 263 -11.55 0.47 1.01
N PRO A 264 -10.83 0.09 -0.06
CA PRO A 264 -11.16 -1.07 -0.86
C PRO A 264 -10.96 -2.39 -0.10
N ILE A 265 -11.79 -3.37 -0.46
CA ILE A 265 -11.70 -4.76 -0.01
C ILE A 265 -11.67 -5.65 -1.26
N ALA A 266 -10.74 -6.59 -1.29
CA ALA A 266 -10.68 -7.66 -2.28
C ALA A 266 -11.14 -8.99 -1.68
N ASP A 267 -12.20 -9.55 -2.24
CA ASP A 267 -12.60 -10.94 -2.04
C ASP A 267 -11.98 -11.77 -3.18
N VAL A 268 -10.97 -12.57 -2.87
CA VAL A 268 -10.23 -13.36 -3.86
C VAL A 268 -10.52 -14.84 -3.65
N SER A 269 -11.02 -15.49 -4.69
CA SER A 269 -11.24 -16.94 -4.68
C SER A 269 -9.97 -17.73 -4.98
N ASN A 270 -9.94 -19.01 -4.58
CA ASN A 270 -8.85 -19.93 -4.89
C ASN A 270 -8.53 -20.10 -6.39
N THR A 271 -9.46 -19.72 -7.28
CA THR A 271 -9.28 -19.72 -8.75
C THR A 271 -8.76 -18.38 -9.30
N GLY A 272 -8.45 -17.41 -8.44
CA GLY A 272 -7.97 -16.08 -8.86
C GLY A 272 -9.06 -15.13 -9.37
N THR A 273 -10.36 -15.45 -9.20
CA THR A 273 -11.42 -14.44 -9.41
C THR A 273 -11.44 -13.48 -8.24
N ILE A 274 -11.46 -12.19 -8.55
CA ILE A 274 -11.40 -11.08 -7.59
C ILE A 274 -12.75 -10.36 -7.62
N LEU A 275 -13.31 -10.03 -6.47
CA LEU A 275 -14.40 -9.09 -6.33
C LEU A 275 -13.90 -7.91 -5.49
N ILE A 276 -13.90 -6.71 -6.06
CA ILE A 276 -13.58 -5.49 -5.33
C ILE A 276 -14.86 -4.87 -4.78
N THR A 277 -14.85 -4.57 -3.48
CA THR A 277 -15.94 -3.95 -2.74
C THR A 277 -15.40 -2.86 -1.81
N LYS A 278 -16.28 -2.31 -0.95
CA LYS A 278 -15.92 -1.38 0.12
C LYS A 278 -16.82 -1.62 1.34
N PRO A 279 -16.42 -1.22 2.57
CA PRO A 279 -17.27 -1.37 3.75
C PRO A 279 -18.65 -0.72 3.60
N SER A 280 -19.68 -1.38 4.11
CA SER A 280 -21.03 -0.81 4.20
C SER A 280 -21.07 0.44 5.07
N GLY A 281 -21.97 1.39 4.78
CA GLY A 281 -22.11 2.63 5.56
C GLY A 281 -21.01 3.67 5.32
N THR A 282 -20.16 3.44 4.33
CA THR A 282 -19.16 4.41 3.86
C THR A 282 -19.59 5.07 2.56
N GLY A 283 -19.01 6.23 2.27
CA GLY A 283 -19.08 6.86 0.95
C GLY A 283 -18.23 6.16 -0.09
N GLY A 284 -17.97 6.85 -1.21
CA GLY A 284 -17.26 6.26 -2.34
C GLY A 284 -18.14 5.46 -3.29
N ILE A 285 -17.55 5.02 -4.39
CA ILE A 285 -18.19 4.21 -5.42
C ILE A 285 -17.21 3.16 -5.92
N VAL A 286 -17.68 1.93 -6.14
CA VAL A 286 -16.89 0.88 -6.79
C VAL A 286 -17.58 0.55 -8.11
N ASN A 287 -16.98 0.97 -9.22
CA ASN A 287 -17.50 0.71 -10.55
C ASN A 287 -16.37 0.34 -11.52
N CYS A 288 -16.71 -0.11 -12.72
CA CYS A 288 -15.68 -0.48 -13.70
C CYS A 288 -14.70 0.67 -14.01
N GLY A 289 -15.14 1.94 -13.93
CA GLY A 289 -14.29 3.11 -14.12
C GLY A 289 -13.23 3.27 -13.03
N THR A 290 -13.62 3.20 -11.75
CA THR A 290 -12.68 3.32 -10.62
C THR A 290 -11.67 2.17 -10.62
N ILE A 291 -12.11 0.95 -10.97
CA ILE A 291 -11.23 -0.21 -11.07
C ILE A 291 -10.29 -0.14 -12.26
N ALA A 292 -10.77 0.33 -13.42
CA ALA A 292 -9.92 0.50 -14.61
C ALA A 292 -8.84 1.57 -14.40
N GLU A 293 -9.19 2.70 -13.78
CA GLU A 293 -8.23 3.76 -13.46
C GLU A 293 -7.17 3.29 -12.46
N GLN A 294 -7.58 2.58 -11.40
CA GLN A 294 -6.62 1.99 -10.47
C GLN A 294 -5.72 0.95 -11.14
N MET A 295 -6.28 0.07 -11.98
CA MET A 295 -5.52 -0.98 -12.67
C MET A 295 -4.41 -0.43 -13.58
N LEU A 296 -4.53 0.82 -14.07
CA LEU A 296 -3.53 1.45 -14.94
C LEU A 296 -2.63 2.44 -14.18
N TYR A 297 -2.89 2.67 -12.90
CA TYR A 297 -2.16 3.63 -12.09
C TYR A 297 -0.70 3.18 -11.92
N GLU A 298 0.24 4.08 -12.19
CA GLU A 298 1.70 3.82 -12.08
C GLU A 298 2.23 2.62 -12.88
N ILE A 299 1.45 2.10 -13.83
CA ILE A 299 1.86 1.03 -14.74
C ILE A 299 2.30 1.62 -16.07
N GLY A 300 3.55 1.34 -16.46
CA GLY A 300 4.10 1.73 -17.75
C GLY A 300 3.55 0.86 -18.90
N ASP A 301 3.92 -0.43 -18.93
CA ASP A 301 3.39 -1.39 -19.90
C ASP A 301 2.46 -2.38 -19.18
N PRO A 302 1.13 -2.32 -19.42
CA PRO A 302 0.18 -3.24 -18.79
C PRO A 302 0.33 -4.69 -19.26
N ARG A 303 1.10 -4.99 -20.31
CA ARG A 303 1.43 -6.37 -20.74
C ARG A 303 2.67 -6.95 -20.06
N ALA A 304 3.40 -6.12 -19.34
CA ALA A 304 4.68 -6.45 -18.74
C ALA A 304 4.91 -5.67 -17.43
N TYR A 305 3.93 -5.69 -16.53
CA TYR A 305 4.10 -5.12 -15.20
C TYR A 305 4.99 -6.04 -14.34
N ILE A 306 6.25 -5.63 -14.16
CA ILE A 306 7.29 -6.47 -13.56
C ILE A 306 7.23 -6.37 -12.04
N LEU A 307 6.86 -7.48 -11.40
CA LEU A 307 6.87 -7.65 -9.95
C LEU A 307 7.91 -8.72 -9.53
N PRO A 308 8.27 -8.76 -8.23
CA PRO A 308 9.22 -9.74 -7.72
C PRO A 308 8.77 -11.19 -7.85
N ASP A 309 7.46 -11.47 -7.83
CA ASP A 309 6.96 -12.84 -7.86
C ASP A 309 6.53 -13.28 -9.28
N VAL A 310 6.12 -12.35 -10.13
CA VAL A 310 5.55 -12.61 -11.47
C VAL A 310 5.66 -11.37 -12.35
N VAL A 311 5.80 -11.53 -13.67
CA VAL A 311 5.56 -10.44 -14.62
C VAL A 311 4.10 -10.50 -15.07
N CYS A 312 3.32 -9.49 -14.72
CA CYS A 312 1.88 -9.45 -14.98
C CYS A 312 1.55 -8.91 -16.37
N ASP A 313 0.56 -9.54 -17.00
CA ASP A 313 -0.10 -9.09 -18.22
C ASP A 313 -1.60 -8.87 -17.93
N PHE A 314 -1.99 -7.60 -17.89
CA PHE A 314 -3.35 -7.14 -17.63
C PHE A 314 -4.13 -6.84 -18.92
N SER A 315 -3.57 -7.08 -20.10
CA SER A 315 -4.22 -6.72 -21.37
C SER A 315 -5.48 -7.53 -21.70
N SER A 316 -5.68 -8.66 -21.02
CA SER A 316 -6.86 -9.52 -21.14
C SER A 316 -7.79 -9.45 -19.93
N VAL A 317 -7.57 -8.50 -19.02
CA VAL A 317 -8.41 -8.33 -17.83
C VAL A 317 -9.81 -7.88 -18.23
N LYS A 318 -10.81 -8.52 -17.63
CA LYS A 318 -12.24 -8.21 -17.81
C LYS A 318 -12.82 -7.70 -16.50
N LEU A 319 -13.54 -6.59 -16.59
CA LEU A 319 -14.28 -5.97 -15.50
C LEU A 319 -15.76 -6.23 -15.72
N SER A 320 -16.45 -6.75 -14.72
CA SER A 320 -17.90 -6.99 -14.75
C SER A 320 -18.55 -6.37 -13.53
N GLN A 321 -19.41 -5.37 -13.77
CA GLN A 321 -20.18 -4.74 -12.71
C GLN A 321 -21.17 -5.75 -12.13
N VAL A 322 -21.21 -5.84 -10.80
CA VAL A 322 -22.22 -6.55 -10.02
C VAL A 322 -22.81 -5.60 -8.98
N GLU A 323 -23.85 -6.04 -8.26
CA GLU A 323 -24.52 -5.22 -7.25
C GLU A 323 -23.57 -4.77 -6.13
N GLU A 324 -22.73 -5.69 -5.64
CA GLU A 324 -21.85 -5.44 -4.50
C GLU A 324 -20.53 -4.74 -4.87
N GLY A 325 -20.22 -4.60 -6.16
CA GLY A 325 -18.94 -4.06 -6.62
C GLY A 325 -18.56 -4.52 -8.03
N VAL A 326 -17.29 -4.83 -8.24
CA VAL A 326 -16.77 -5.19 -9.58
C VAL A 326 -16.00 -6.50 -9.51
N VAL A 327 -16.40 -7.45 -10.35
CA VAL A 327 -15.66 -8.70 -10.56
C VAL A 327 -14.55 -8.48 -11.58
N VAL A 328 -13.34 -8.90 -11.24
CA VAL A 328 -12.13 -8.78 -12.05
C VAL A 328 -11.57 -10.18 -12.32
N THR A 329 -11.29 -10.46 -13.60
CA THR A 329 -10.73 -11.74 -14.06
C THR A 329 -9.78 -11.53 -15.23
N GLY A 330 -8.98 -12.55 -15.59
CA GLY A 330 -8.22 -12.56 -16.84
C GLY A 330 -6.80 -12.01 -16.76
N ALA A 331 -6.28 -11.75 -15.56
CA ALA A 331 -4.86 -11.47 -15.36
C ALA A 331 -4.02 -12.70 -15.78
N LYS A 332 -2.92 -12.46 -16.49
CA LYS A 332 -1.99 -13.51 -16.94
C LYS A 332 -0.59 -13.27 -16.40
N GLY A 333 0.12 -14.35 -16.12
CA GLY A 333 1.46 -14.28 -15.55
C GLY A 333 2.53 -14.83 -16.49
N LYS A 334 3.69 -14.17 -16.51
CA LYS A 334 4.95 -14.66 -17.10
C LYS A 334 5.97 -14.86 -15.99
N PRO A 335 6.98 -15.74 -16.18
CA PRO A 335 8.02 -15.95 -15.18
C PRO A 335 8.64 -14.62 -14.72
N PRO A 336 8.95 -14.46 -13.42
CA PRO A 336 9.58 -13.25 -12.93
C PRO A 336 10.96 -13.03 -13.57
N THR A 337 11.41 -11.78 -13.61
CA THR A 337 12.75 -11.46 -14.09
C THR A 337 13.82 -12.03 -13.18
N ASP A 338 15.01 -12.27 -13.72
CA ASP A 338 16.20 -12.69 -12.97
C ASP A 338 16.82 -11.56 -12.14
N SER A 339 16.10 -10.46 -11.93
CA SER A 339 16.55 -9.26 -11.21
C SER A 339 15.49 -8.71 -10.25
N TYR A 340 15.94 -7.97 -9.25
CA TYR A 340 15.11 -7.18 -8.32
C TYR A 340 15.18 -5.69 -8.65
N LYS A 341 14.05 -4.98 -8.50
CA LYS A 341 14.02 -3.51 -8.38
C LYS A 341 14.64 -3.13 -7.04
N VAL A 342 15.56 -2.17 -7.06
CA VAL A 342 16.18 -1.62 -5.85
C VAL A 342 16.01 -0.11 -5.85
N SER A 343 15.52 0.44 -4.73
CA SER A 343 15.49 1.89 -4.50
C SER A 343 16.72 2.29 -3.71
N ALA A 344 17.55 3.17 -4.27
CA ALA A 344 18.72 3.73 -3.61
C ALA A 344 18.54 5.24 -3.43
N THR A 345 18.73 5.74 -2.22
CA THR A 345 18.60 7.18 -1.94
C THR A 345 19.94 7.81 -1.63
N TYR A 346 20.15 9.05 -2.05
CA TYR A 346 21.38 9.82 -1.82
C TYR A 346 21.04 11.29 -1.55
N MET A 347 21.92 12.03 -0.86
CA MET A 347 21.68 13.44 -0.54
C MET A 347 21.94 14.29 -1.78
N ASP A 348 20.96 15.10 -2.17
CA ASP A 348 21.00 15.97 -3.35
C ASP A 348 20.49 17.39 -3.03
N GLY A 349 21.23 18.06 -2.13
CA GLY A 349 20.96 19.45 -1.76
C GLY A 349 19.67 19.67 -0.96
N TYR A 350 19.09 20.86 -1.07
CA TYR A 350 17.87 21.27 -0.37
C TYR A 350 16.93 21.96 -1.36
N LYS A 351 15.72 21.42 -1.53
CA LYS A 351 14.64 22.11 -2.26
C LYS A 351 13.31 21.70 -1.66
N MET A 352 12.39 22.62 -1.48
CA MET A 352 11.02 22.27 -1.15
C MET A 352 10.08 23.26 -1.84
N THR A 353 9.17 22.72 -2.64
CA THR A 353 8.03 23.45 -3.16
C THR A 353 6.85 22.50 -3.05
N ALA A 354 5.88 22.84 -2.20
CA ALA A 354 4.67 22.07 -2.03
C ALA A 354 3.49 22.92 -2.49
N VAL A 355 2.86 22.51 -3.59
CA VAL A 355 1.62 23.10 -4.09
C VAL A 355 0.71 21.94 -4.45
N CYS A 356 -0.46 21.86 -3.84
CA CYS A 356 -1.49 20.88 -4.22
C CYS A 356 -2.35 21.49 -5.32
N CYS A 357 -1.91 21.36 -6.57
CA CYS A 357 -2.65 21.87 -7.72
C CYS A 357 -3.83 20.94 -8.05
N ILE A 358 -5.01 21.52 -8.24
CA ILE A 358 -6.18 20.81 -8.75
C ILE A 358 -6.39 21.28 -10.19
N GLY A 359 -6.11 20.39 -11.14
CA GLY A 359 -6.24 20.65 -12.58
C GLY A 359 -7.40 19.88 -13.21
N GLY A 360 -7.65 20.21 -14.49
CA GLY A 360 -8.66 19.55 -15.32
C GLY A 360 -10.02 20.25 -15.33
N PRO A 361 -11.01 19.68 -16.04
CA PRO A 361 -12.36 20.22 -16.08
C PRO A 361 -12.96 20.33 -14.68
N LYS A 362 -13.67 21.43 -14.42
CA LYS A 362 -14.32 21.70 -13.13
C LYS A 362 -13.33 21.73 -11.94
N SER A 363 -12.09 22.18 -12.16
CA SER A 363 -11.05 22.25 -11.13
C SER A 363 -11.45 23.15 -9.95
N LYS A 364 -12.17 24.25 -10.22
CA LYS A 364 -12.70 25.15 -9.20
C LYS A 364 -13.67 24.41 -8.28
N GLU A 365 -14.64 23.70 -8.85
CA GLU A 365 -15.63 22.92 -8.10
C GLU A 365 -14.97 21.74 -7.37
N LYS A 366 -14.02 21.06 -8.02
CA LYS A 366 -13.24 19.99 -7.40
C LYS A 366 -12.48 20.50 -6.19
N GLY A 367 -11.82 21.66 -6.31
CA GLY A 367 -11.11 22.30 -5.21
C GLY A 367 -12.02 22.65 -4.04
N LYS A 368 -13.20 23.22 -4.32
CA LYS A 368 -14.20 23.50 -3.31
C LYS A 368 -14.70 22.23 -2.62
N LYS A 369 -15.09 21.20 -3.38
CA LYS A 369 -15.55 19.92 -2.82
C LYS A 369 -14.47 19.24 -1.98
N THR A 370 -13.20 19.33 -2.38
CA THR A 370 -12.06 18.80 -1.60
C THR A 370 -11.91 19.55 -0.27
N ALA A 371 -11.91 20.88 -0.29
CA ALA A 371 -11.82 21.69 0.93
C ALA A 371 -12.98 21.44 1.91
N GLU A 372 -14.21 21.35 1.39
CA GLU A 372 -15.40 21.01 2.18
C GLU A 372 -15.29 19.61 2.79
N ALA A 373 -14.83 18.63 2.02
CA ALA A 373 -14.63 17.26 2.49
C ALA A 373 -13.58 17.18 3.61
N ILE A 374 -12.48 17.93 3.50
CA ILE A 374 -11.46 18.01 4.56
C ILE A 374 -12.08 18.52 5.87
N ILE A 375 -12.85 19.62 5.82
CA ILE A 375 -13.50 20.17 7.02
C ILE A 375 -14.47 19.17 7.63
N LEU A 376 -15.32 18.52 6.82
CA LEU A 376 -16.27 17.51 7.31
C LEU A 376 -15.55 16.31 7.93
N ARG A 377 -14.45 15.86 7.32
CA ARG A 377 -13.63 14.77 7.86
C ARG A 377 -12.99 15.15 9.19
N CYS A 378 -12.44 16.37 9.33
CA CYS A 378 -11.94 16.88 10.59
C CYS A 378 -13.03 16.90 11.67
N ARG A 379 -14.25 17.35 11.33
CA ARG A 379 -15.40 17.31 12.26
C ARG A 379 -15.72 15.90 12.75
N ASN A 380 -15.68 14.90 11.86
CA ASN A 380 -15.90 13.51 12.24
C ASN A 380 -14.82 13.02 13.20
N ILE A 381 -13.55 13.34 12.93
CA ILE A 381 -12.44 13.04 13.83
C ILE A 381 -12.62 13.74 15.19
N PHE A 382 -13.03 15.01 15.19
CA PHE A 382 -13.25 15.77 16.42
C PHE A 382 -14.34 15.15 17.29
N LYS A 383 -15.46 14.72 16.69
CA LYS A 383 -16.52 13.97 17.37
C LYS A 383 -15.99 12.67 17.96
N MET A 384 -15.20 11.89 17.21
CA MET A 384 -14.60 10.65 17.68
C MET A 384 -13.66 10.88 18.87
N LEU A 385 -12.86 11.96 18.83
CA LEU A 385 -11.93 12.34 19.89
C LEU A 385 -12.58 13.14 21.03
N LYS A 386 -13.90 13.41 20.95
CA LYS A 386 -14.65 14.22 21.92
C LYS A 386 -14.06 15.62 22.13
N ILE A 387 -13.55 16.24 21.06
CA ILE A 387 -13.04 17.62 21.07
C ILE A 387 -14.04 18.58 20.40
N PRO A 388 -14.11 19.86 20.83
CA PRO A 388 -15.03 20.84 20.25
C PRO A 388 -14.82 21.08 18.75
N ASP A 389 -15.89 21.42 18.03
CA ASP A 389 -15.84 21.78 16.60
C ASP A 389 -15.11 23.13 16.37
N PHE A 390 -14.76 23.39 15.11
CA PHE A 390 -14.25 24.67 14.63
C PHE A 390 -15.17 25.82 15.02
N LYS A 391 -14.60 26.89 15.61
CA LYS A 391 -15.32 28.14 15.89
C LYS A 391 -15.77 28.85 14.61
N ARG A 392 -14.97 28.74 13.53
CA ARG A 392 -15.24 29.32 12.21
C ARG A 392 -14.48 28.53 11.15
N THR A 393 -15.05 28.44 9.94
CA THR A 393 -14.38 27.91 8.75
C THR A 393 -14.52 28.90 7.60
N HIS A 394 -13.52 28.97 6.72
CA HIS A 394 -13.53 29.79 5.51
C HIS A 394 -12.78 29.05 4.41
N ILE A 395 -13.37 28.99 3.21
CA ILE A 395 -12.82 28.30 2.04
C ILE A 395 -12.70 29.33 0.92
N GLN A 396 -11.55 29.38 0.27
CA GLN A 396 -11.28 30.23 -0.89
C GLN A 396 -10.47 29.44 -1.92
N ILE A 397 -10.90 29.44 -3.18
CA ILE A 397 -10.21 28.73 -4.26
C ILE A 397 -9.30 29.70 -5.02
N LEU A 398 -8.00 29.58 -4.77
CA LEU A 398 -6.98 30.37 -5.46
C LEU A 398 -6.89 29.95 -6.94
N GLY A 399 -6.85 30.93 -7.85
CA GLY A 399 -6.90 30.69 -9.30
C GLY A 399 -8.30 30.35 -9.84
N GLY A 400 -9.33 30.39 -8.99
CA GLY A 400 -10.74 30.24 -9.39
C GLY A 400 -11.50 31.57 -9.40
N GLU A 401 -10.81 32.71 -9.37
CA GLU A 401 -11.40 34.06 -9.34
C GLU A 401 -12.31 34.35 -8.11
N ASP A 402 -12.23 33.57 -7.03
CA ASP A 402 -13.04 33.76 -5.82
C ASP A 402 -12.78 35.11 -5.12
N THR A 403 -11.61 35.71 -5.34
CA THR A 403 -11.23 37.04 -4.82
C THR A 403 -12.09 38.18 -5.36
N TYR A 404 -12.73 38.00 -6.53
CA TYR A 404 -13.58 39.02 -7.15
C TYR A 404 -15.03 39.02 -6.63
N GLY A 405 -15.38 38.05 -5.77
CA GLY A 405 -16.72 37.96 -5.17
C GLY A 405 -17.83 37.90 -6.22
N SER A 406 -18.84 38.78 -6.09
CA SER A 406 -19.96 38.89 -7.03
C SER A 406 -19.58 39.28 -8.45
N HIS A 407 -18.35 39.75 -8.68
CA HIS A 407 -17.86 40.19 -9.99
C HIS A 407 -17.09 39.12 -10.75
N SER A 408 -17.02 37.89 -10.23
CA SER A 408 -16.24 36.79 -10.82
C SER A 408 -16.69 36.32 -12.22
N SER A 409 -17.84 36.77 -12.73
CA SER A 409 -18.35 36.44 -14.07
C SER A 409 -18.23 37.59 -15.09
N LEU A 410 -17.55 38.70 -14.74
CA LEU A 410 -17.42 39.90 -15.59
C LEU A 410 -16.08 39.97 -16.36
N LEU A 411 -15.24 38.95 -16.22
CA LEU A 411 -13.97 38.75 -16.93
C LEU A 411 -14.05 37.43 -17.70
#